data_AF-A0A1V4VLK7-F1
#
_entry.id   AF-A0A1V4VLK7-F1
#
_cell.length_a   1.000
_cell.length_b   1.000
_cell.length_c   1.000
_cell.angle_alpha   90.00
_cell.angle_beta   90.00
_cell.angle_gamma   90.00
#
_symmetry.space_group_name_H-M   'P 1'
#
loop_
_entity.id
_entity.type
_entity.pdbx_description
1 polymer ?
#
loop_
_entity_poly.entity_id
_entity_poly.type
_entity_poly.pdbx_seq_one_letter_code
_entity_poly.pdbx_strand_id
1 'polypeptide(L)'
;MALKIVYPVCCGIDVHKSFVVACIAATDDKGVTTYQRRRFSTFTGDLRLLAQWLAEHGCRDVCMESTGKYWIPVYNMLESTCKVVLAHPKYVKAIRGKKTDTKDAKWIADIFKHDLVSGSFIPPFAIRQLRDFMRYRVKLTSFSVGEKNRAQNCLTVSNIKLDDVFSDVFGKSASAITEQLLAHPDGDFDVAPFIHRRCKASPDKVQAAVDGLMCSEQAEKLKIIHSHMDSL
;
A
#
# COMPACT_ATOMS: atom_id res chain seq x y z
N MET A 1 30.77 -4.51 31.57
CA MET A 1 29.36 -4.41 32.03
C MET A 1 28.54 -5.41 31.23
N ALA A 2 27.78 -6.28 31.90
CA ALA A 2 26.82 -7.14 31.22
C ALA A 2 25.57 -6.33 30.83
N LEU A 3 24.98 -6.63 29.68
CA LEU A 3 23.73 -5.98 29.25
C LEU A 3 22.59 -6.39 30.19
N LYS A 4 21.77 -5.42 30.61
CA LYS A 4 20.60 -5.66 31.46
C LYS A 4 19.58 -6.52 30.72
N ILE A 5 19.03 -7.51 31.40
CA ILE A 5 17.89 -8.29 30.90
C ILE A 5 16.62 -7.54 31.29
N VAL A 6 15.84 -7.14 30.28
CA VAL A 6 14.58 -6.42 30.44
C VAL A 6 13.40 -7.37 30.30
N TYR A 7 13.50 -8.34 29.38
CA TYR A 7 12.48 -9.37 29.16
C TYR A 7 13.08 -10.75 29.45
N PRO A 8 12.84 -11.33 30.64
CA PRO A 8 13.40 -12.64 31.02
C PRO A 8 12.94 -13.78 30.11
N VAL A 9 11.69 -13.73 29.64
CA VAL A 9 11.13 -14.66 28.64
C VAL A 9 10.56 -13.83 27.50
N CYS A 10 11.18 -13.91 26.33
CA CYS A 10 10.74 -13.19 25.14
C CYS A 10 10.91 -14.04 23.88
N CYS A 11 10.23 -13.66 22.79
CA CYS A 11 10.36 -14.34 21.51
C CYS A 11 10.81 -13.38 20.39
N GLY A 12 11.79 -13.81 19.61
CA GLY A 12 12.11 -13.22 18.31
C GLY A 12 11.46 -14.01 17.19
N ILE A 13 10.74 -13.33 16.29
CA ILE A 13 10.07 -13.95 15.15
C ILE A 13 10.61 -13.36 13.85
N ASP A 14 11.20 -14.22 13.02
CA ASP A 14 11.49 -13.90 11.63
C ASP A 14 10.29 -14.30 10.75
N VAL A 15 9.78 -13.33 9.99
CA VAL A 15 8.52 -13.45 9.24
C VAL A 15 8.80 -13.51 7.75
N HIS A 16 8.36 -14.59 7.11
CA HIS A 16 8.38 -14.75 5.66
C HIS A 16 6.96 -14.84 5.09
N LYS A 17 6.86 -14.93 3.76
CA LYS A 17 5.58 -15.04 3.05
C LYS A 17 4.78 -16.29 3.47
N SER A 18 5.43 -17.46 3.53
CA SER A 18 4.75 -18.76 3.70
C SER A 18 5.01 -19.42 5.06
N PHE A 19 5.91 -18.88 5.87
CA PHE A 19 6.27 -19.42 7.17
C PHE A 19 6.83 -18.34 8.10
N VAL A 20 6.89 -18.67 9.37
CA VAL A 20 7.58 -17.89 10.40
C VAL A 20 8.52 -18.80 11.18
N VAL A 21 9.64 -18.24 11.61
CA VAL A 21 10.56 -18.90 12.54
C VAL A 21 10.53 -18.13 13.84
N ALA A 22 10.07 -18.80 14.90
CA ALA A 22 9.97 -18.21 16.23
C ALA A 22 11.07 -18.79 17.13
N CYS A 23 11.73 -17.93 17.89
CA CYS A 23 12.76 -18.29 18.86
C CYS A 23 12.42 -17.68 20.21
N ILE A 24 12.00 -18.51 21.16
CA ILE A 24 11.86 -18.13 22.57
C ILE A 24 13.25 -18.11 23.19
N ALA A 25 13.58 -17.02 23.87
CA ALA A 25 14.74 -16.86 24.73
C ALA A 25 14.23 -16.76 26.18
N ALA A 26 14.64 -17.70 27.03
CA ALA A 26 14.29 -17.72 28.45
C ALA A 26 15.58 -17.65 29.27
N THR A 27 15.70 -16.63 30.11
CA THR A 27 16.86 -16.41 30.96
C THR A 27 16.55 -16.69 32.41
N ASP A 28 17.38 -17.50 33.05
CA ASP A 28 17.28 -17.82 34.48
C ASP A 28 17.82 -16.70 35.39
N ASP A 29 17.74 -16.93 36.69
CA ASP A 29 18.23 -16.05 37.75
C ASP A 29 19.76 -15.86 37.74
N LYS A 30 20.49 -16.76 37.09
CA LYS A 30 21.94 -16.70 36.90
C LYS A 30 22.34 -15.96 35.62
N GLY A 31 21.38 -15.47 34.84
CA GLY A 31 21.64 -14.77 33.59
C GLY A 31 21.94 -15.69 32.40
N VAL A 32 21.70 -17.00 32.53
CA VAL A 32 21.91 -17.97 31.45
C VAL A 32 20.66 -18.04 30.58
N THR A 33 20.79 -17.64 29.32
CA THR A 33 19.70 -17.73 28.33
C THR A 33 19.68 -19.09 27.64
N THR A 34 18.53 -19.76 27.68
CA THR A 34 18.20 -20.94 26.87
C THR A 34 17.28 -20.56 25.72
N TYR A 35 17.29 -21.35 24.64
CA TYR A 35 16.54 -21.03 23.42
C TYR A 35 15.70 -22.21 22.95
N GLN A 36 14.45 -21.95 22.62
CA GLN A 36 13.58 -22.89 21.95
C GLN A 36 13.13 -22.31 20.61
N ARG A 37 13.18 -23.14 19.56
CA ARG A 37 12.95 -22.69 18.19
C ARG A 37 11.91 -23.58 17.54
N ARG A 38 10.95 -22.95 16.87
CA ARG A 38 9.92 -23.67 16.13
C ARG A 38 9.54 -22.89 14.88
N ARG A 39 9.28 -23.63 13.82
CA ARG A 39 8.78 -23.11 12.54
C ARG A 39 7.29 -23.38 12.46
N PHE A 40 6.55 -22.39 11.98
CA PHE A 40 5.11 -22.47 11.73
C PHE A 40 4.83 -21.97 10.31
N SER A 41 3.78 -22.48 9.65
CA SER A 41 3.29 -21.84 8.42
C SER A 41 2.58 -20.52 8.75
N THR A 42 2.28 -19.73 7.72
CA THR A 42 1.47 -18.49 7.85
C THR A 42 -0.04 -18.74 7.79
N PHE A 43 -0.47 -20.01 7.76
CA PHE A 43 -1.90 -20.33 7.84
C PHE A 43 -2.43 -20.10 9.24
N THR A 44 -3.69 -19.65 9.34
CA THR A 44 -4.33 -19.30 10.61
C THR A 44 -4.27 -20.42 11.65
N GLY A 45 -4.39 -21.69 11.23
CA GLY A 45 -4.27 -22.84 12.14
C GLY A 45 -2.90 -22.90 12.83
N ASP A 46 -1.83 -22.79 12.05
CA ASP A 46 -0.46 -22.79 12.56
C ASP A 46 -0.12 -21.53 13.36
N LEU A 47 -0.69 -20.38 13.00
CA LEU A 47 -0.52 -19.16 13.79
C LEU A 47 -1.22 -19.26 15.16
N ARG A 48 -2.33 -20.01 15.28
CA ARG A 48 -2.91 -20.36 16.59
C ARG A 48 -1.99 -21.29 17.38
N LEU A 49 -1.38 -22.28 16.72
CA LEU A 49 -0.38 -23.15 17.35
C LEU A 49 0.85 -22.36 17.82
N LEU A 50 1.27 -21.33 17.08
CA LEU A 50 2.31 -20.39 17.51
C LEU A 50 1.87 -19.65 18.79
N ALA A 51 0.67 -19.08 18.81
CA ALA A 51 0.16 -18.37 19.98
C ALA A 51 0.05 -19.29 21.20
N GLN A 52 -0.43 -20.52 21.01
CA GLN A 52 -0.50 -21.54 22.05
C GLN A 52 0.90 -21.91 22.55
N TRP A 53 1.85 -22.16 21.64
CA TRP A 53 3.22 -22.50 21.99
C TRP A 53 3.91 -21.38 22.79
N LEU A 54 3.65 -20.11 22.46
CA LEU A 54 4.13 -18.97 23.26
C LEU A 54 3.52 -18.96 24.67
N ALA A 55 2.21 -19.21 24.78
CA ALA A 55 1.51 -19.27 26.06
C ALA A 55 1.99 -20.41 26.96
N GLU A 56 2.21 -21.61 26.41
CA GLU A 56 2.76 -22.79 27.10
C GLU A 56 4.14 -22.51 27.73
N HIS A 57 4.90 -21.60 27.14
CA HIS A 57 6.24 -21.21 27.60
C HIS A 57 6.23 -19.91 28.43
N GLY A 58 5.05 -19.36 28.77
CA GLY A 58 4.94 -18.11 29.50
C GLY A 58 5.49 -16.89 28.76
N CYS A 59 5.65 -16.97 27.43
CA CYS A 59 6.24 -15.91 26.61
C CYS A 59 5.17 -14.93 26.16
N ARG A 60 5.14 -13.73 26.76
CA ARG A 60 4.20 -12.65 26.40
C ARG A 60 4.83 -11.50 25.64
N ASP A 61 6.15 -11.34 25.70
CA ASP A 61 6.87 -10.29 24.99
C ASP A 61 7.43 -10.84 23.68
N VAL A 62 6.99 -10.29 22.56
CA VAL A 62 7.33 -10.79 21.21
C VAL A 62 7.86 -9.65 20.37
N CYS A 63 9.00 -9.85 19.71
CA CYS A 63 9.54 -8.95 18.71
C CYS A 63 9.58 -9.64 17.35
N MET A 64 9.13 -8.95 16.30
CA MET A 64 9.17 -9.46 14.92
C MET A 64 9.69 -8.42 13.94
N GLU A 65 10.39 -8.86 12.89
CA GLU A 65 10.85 -7.96 11.82
C GLU A 65 9.68 -7.52 10.92
N SER A 66 9.65 -6.24 10.54
CA SER A 66 8.67 -5.68 9.59
C SER A 66 8.95 -6.12 8.15
N THR A 67 8.64 -7.37 7.80
CA THR A 67 8.74 -7.91 6.44
C THR A 67 7.49 -7.60 5.61
N GLY A 68 7.50 -6.51 4.84
CA GLY A 68 6.40 -6.14 3.94
C GLY A 68 5.05 -6.11 4.64
N LYS A 69 4.04 -6.78 4.07
CA LYS A 69 2.70 -6.97 4.69
C LYS A 69 2.57 -8.25 5.52
N TYR A 70 3.59 -9.11 5.53
CA TYR A 70 3.47 -10.49 6.04
C TYR A 70 3.48 -10.58 7.57
N TRP A 71 3.95 -9.54 8.26
CA TRP A 71 3.85 -9.44 9.72
C TRP A 71 2.41 -9.24 10.20
N ILE A 72 1.52 -8.67 9.38
CA ILE A 72 0.13 -8.34 9.76
C ILE A 72 -0.65 -9.56 10.27
N PRO A 73 -0.72 -10.71 9.56
CA PRO A 73 -1.43 -11.88 10.07
C PRO A 73 -0.85 -12.43 11.37
N VAL A 74 0.47 -12.37 11.56
CA VAL A 74 1.14 -12.79 12.81
C VAL A 74 0.76 -11.84 13.94
N TYR A 75 0.85 -10.54 13.70
CA TYR A 75 0.47 -9.50 14.66
C TYR A 75 -1.00 -9.62 15.08
N ASN A 76 -1.91 -9.75 14.11
CA ASN A 76 -3.34 -9.91 14.39
C ASN A 76 -3.65 -11.15 15.25
N MET A 77 -2.85 -12.22 15.11
CA MET A 77 -3.02 -13.43 15.93
C MET A 77 -2.51 -13.26 17.37
N LEU A 78 -1.43 -12.49 17.54
CA LEU A 78 -0.72 -12.35 18.82
C LEU A 78 -1.14 -11.12 19.64
N GLU A 79 -1.77 -10.12 19.03
CA GLU A 79 -2.11 -8.83 19.67
C GLU A 79 -2.97 -8.98 20.94
N SER A 80 -3.83 -10.00 21.01
CA SER A 80 -4.70 -10.23 22.16
C SER A 80 -4.02 -10.94 23.34
N THR A 81 -2.89 -11.62 23.10
CA THR A 81 -2.22 -12.47 24.10
C THR A 81 -0.80 -12.02 24.42
N CYS A 82 -0.18 -11.23 23.54
CA CYS A 82 1.22 -10.83 23.60
C CYS A 82 1.39 -9.32 23.44
N LYS A 83 2.43 -8.77 24.07
CA LYS A 83 2.97 -7.45 23.74
C LYS A 83 3.88 -7.60 22.53
N VAL A 84 3.41 -7.14 21.37
CA VAL A 84 4.10 -7.31 20.10
C VAL A 84 4.85 -6.04 19.71
N VAL A 85 6.18 -6.14 19.58
CA VAL A 85 7.07 -5.11 19.08
C VAL A 85 7.39 -5.41 17.61
N LEU A 86 6.92 -4.54 16.72
CA LEU A 86 7.28 -4.61 15.30
C LEU A 86 8.58 -3.82 15.07
N ALA A 87 9.67 -4.51 14.77
CA ALA A 87 10.97 -3.88 14.59
C ALA A 87 11.23 -3.47 13.14
N HIS A 88 11.86 -2.31 12.96
CA HIS A 88 12.28 -1.86 11.64
C HIS A 88 13.50 -2.69 11.17
N PRO A 89 13.52 -3.23 9.94
CA PRO A 89 14.59 -4.11 9.42
C PRO A 89 16.01 -3.56 9.61
N LYS A 90 16.17 -2.24 9.48
CA LYS A 90 17.46 -1.53 9.70
C LYS A 90 18.08 -1.83 11.07
N TYR A 91 17.28 -1.99 12.13
CA TYR A 91 17.78 -2.17 13.50
C TYR A 91 17.94 -3.63 13.92
N VAL A 92 17.31 -4.56 13.20
CA VAL A 92 17.35 -6.00 13.52
C VAL A 92 18.17 -6.82 12.53
N LYS A 93 18.80 -6.16 11.54
CA LYS A 93 19.58 -6.83 10.51
C LYS A 93 20.82 -7.52 11.10
N ALA A 94 20.88 -8.84 10.94
CA ALA A 94 22.05 -9.62 11.32
C ALA A 94 23.30 -9.27 10.47
N ILE A 95 24.48 -9.53 11.02
CA ILE A 95 25.78 -9.32 10.38
C ILE A 95 25.88 -10.18 9.10
N ARG A 96 26.31 -9.57 7.98
CA ARG A 96 26.42 -10.22 6.67
C ARG A 96 27.36 -11.44 6.72
N GLY A 97 26.97 -12.52 6.03
CA GLY A 97 27.85 -13.67 5.73
C GLY A 97 27.46 -15.01 6.40
N LYS A 98 26.54 -15.03 7.37
CA LYS A 98 26.08 -16.28 8.04
C LYS A 98 24.57 -16.30 8.35
N LYS A 99 23.75 -15.64 7.51
CA LYS A 99 22.31 -15.46 7.70
C LYS A 99 21.53 -16.76 7.45
N THR A 100 20.69 -17.17 8.39
CA THR A 100 19.66 -18.22 8.22
C THR A 100 18.44 -17.80 9.04
N ASP A 101 17.23 -18.09 8.58
CA ASP A 101 15.97 -17.69 9.25
C ASP A 101 15.98 -18.04 10.76
N THR A 102 16.53 -19.21 11.11
CA THR A 102 16.71 -19.67 12.50
C THR A 102 17.66 -18.81 13.33
N LYS A 103 18.74 -18.31 12.71
CA LYS A 103 19.69 -17.41 13.37
C LYS A 103 19.12 -15.99 13.46
N ASP A 104 18.33 -15.57 12.49
CA ASP A 104 17.67 -14.26 12.50
C ASP A 104 16.63 -14.18 13.61
N ALA A 105 15.76 -15.19 13.75
CA ALA A 105 14.81 -15.27 14.85
C ALA A 105 15.51 -15.25 16.22
N LYS A 106 16.62 -16.00 16.37
CA LYS A 106 17.43 -15.96 17.60
C LYS A 106 18.05 -14.58 17.83
N TRP A 107 18.61 -13.96 16.78
CA TRP A 107 19.20 -12.64 16.87
C TRP A 107 18.20 -11.59 17.31
N ILE A 108 16.98 -11.62 16.76
CA ILE A 108 15.86 -10.75 17.18
C ILE A 108 15.57 -10.96 18.67
N ALA A 109 15.50 -12.20 19.15
CA ALA A 109 15.27 -12.48 20.57
C ALA A 109 16.42 -11.93 21.45
N ASP A 110 17.67 -12.07 21.00
CA ASP A 110 18.86 -11.63 21.73
C ASP A 110 18.96 -10.12 21.89
N ILE A 111 18.60 -9.35 20.86
CA ILE A 111 18.56 -7.88 20.96
C ILE A 111 17.31 -7.41 21.71
N PHE A 112 16.18 -8.10 21.55
CA PHE A 112 14.93 -7.72 22.18
C PHE A 112 14.94 -7.95 23.69
N LYS A 113 15.51 -9.05 24.19
CA LYS A 113 15.61 -9.33 25.65
C LYS A 113 16.33 -8.24 26.44
N HIS A 114 17.19 -7.47 25.75
CA HIS A 114 17.95 -6.35 26.30
C HIS A 114 17.35 -4.97 25.99
N ASP A 115 16.15 -4.92 25.40
CA ASP A 115 15.44 -3.70 24.99
C ASP A 115 16.26 -2.81 24.02
N LEU A 116 17.09 -3.43 23.18
CA LEU A 116 17.96 -2.72 22.23
C LEU A 116 17.25 -2.37 20.92
N VAL A 117 15.95 -2.66 20.81
CA VAL A 117 15.16 -2.48 19.59
C VAL A 117 13.99 -1.55 19.87
N SER A 118 13.97 -0.41 19.18
CA SER A 118 12.79 0.47 19.19
C SER A 118 11.71 -0.11 18.29
N GLY A 119 10.51 -0.30 18.87
CA GLY A 119 9.32 -0.68 18.11
C GLY A 119 8.86 0.41 17.16
N SER A 120 8.37 0.00 15.99
CA SER A 120 7.60 0.85 15.09
C SER A 120 6.23 1.10 15.70
N PHE A 121 5.71 2.31 15.53
CA PHE A 121 4.36 2.62 16.00
C PHE A 121 3.30 1.86 15.21
N ILE A 122 2.50 1.06 15.92
CA ILE A 122 1.31 0.38 15.39
C ILE A 122 0.08 1.03 16.03
N PRO A 123 -0.77 1.71 15.25
CA PRO A 123 -1.99 2.29 15.79
C PRO A 123 -2.95 1.21 16.33
N PRO A 124 -3.86 1.57 17.25
CA PRO A 124 -4.95 0.70 17.66
C PRO A 124 -5.75 0.17 16.47
N PHE A 125 -6.33 -1.03 16.61
CA PHE A 125 -7.07 -1.73 15.54
C PHE A 125 -8.06 -0.83 14.79
N ALA A 126 -8.91 -0.09 15.49
CA ALA A 126 -9.89 0.81 14.86
C ALA A 126 -9.24 1.87 13.95
N ILE A 127 -8.10 2.44 14.38
CA ILE A 127 -7.34 3.41 13.58
C ILE A 127 -6.66 2.73 12.39
N ARG A 128 -6.18 1.48 12.53
CA ARG A 128 -5.61 0.72 11.40
C ARG A 128 -6.64 0.51 10.29
N GLN A 129 -7.88 0.13 10.65
CA GLN A 129 -8.96 -0.05 9.68
C GLN A 129 -9.28 1.25 8.94
N LEU A 130 -9.43 2.36 9.66
CA LEU A 130 -9.65 3.68 9.04
C LEU A 130 -8.51 4.09 8.10
N ARG A 131 -7.26 3.86 8.53
CA ARG A 131 -6.09 4.17 7.70
C ARG A 131 -6.05 3.33 6.43
N ASP A 132 -6.50 2.08 6.46
CA ASP A 132 -6.58 1.23 5.28
C ASP A 132 -7.58 1.78 4.26
N PHE A 133 -8.79 2.13 4.71
CA PHE A 133 -9.79 2.79 3.85
C PHE A 133 -9.30 4.12 3.29
N MET A 134 -8.64 4.95 4.10
CA MET A 134 -8.10 6.23 3.63
C MET A 134 -6.98 6.04 2.60
N ARG A 135 -6.10 5.05 2.78
CA ARG A 135 -5.08 4.69 1.78
C ARG A 135 -5.72 4.24 0.47
N TYR A 136 -6.77 3.44 0.55
CA TYR A 136 -7.51 3.01 -0.65
C TYR A 136 -8.17 4.20 -1.36
N ARG A 137 -8.83 5.10 -0.62
CA ARG A 137 -9.41 6.34 -1.17
C ARG A 137 -8.36 7.20 -1.88
N VAL A 138 -7.18 7.40 -1.28
CA VAL A 138 -6.07 8.13 -1.92
C VAL A 138 -5.63 7.43 -3.21
N LYS A 139 -5.62 6.10 -3.24
CA LYS A 139 -5.26 5.32 -4.43
C LYS A 139 -6.29 5.50 -5.54
N LEU A 140 -7.60 5.43 -5.23
CA LEU A 140 -8.67 5.69 -6.19
C LEU A 140 -8.59 7.11 -6.74
N THR A 141 -8.40 8.11 -5.88
CA THR A 141 -8.21 9.51 -6.33
C THR A 141 -7.03 9.63 -7.28
N SER A 142 -5.93 8.94 -6.98
CA SER A 142 -4.73 8.92 -7.84
C SER A 142 -5.00 8.22 -9.19
N PHE A 143 -5.84 7.19 -9.21
CA PHE A 143 -6.27 6.54 -10.45
C PHE A 143 -7.15 7.46 -11.28
N SER A 144 -8.15 8.13 -10.69
CA SER A 144 -9.00 9.08 -11.40
C SER A 144 -8.18 10.22 -12.02
N VAL A 145 -7.20 10.77 -11.29
CA VAL A 145 -6.26 11.78 -11.83
C VAL A 145 -5.41 11.19 -12.96
N GLY A 146 -4.94 9.95 -12.80
CA GLY A 146 -4.20 9.25 -13.85
C GLY A 146 -5.00 9.06 -15.13
N GLU A 147 -6.28 8.67 -15.05
CA GLU A 147 -7.16 8.52 -16.21
C GLU A 147 -7.42 9.87 -16.88
N LYS A 148 -7.70 10.93 -16.12
CA LYS A 148 -7.81 12.30 -16.65
C LYS A 148 -6.57 12.72 -17.44
N ASN A 149 -5.38 12.51 -16.89
CA ASN A 149 -4.13 12.84 -17.58
C ASN A 149 -3.96 12.02 -18.88
N ARG A 150 -4.40 10.76 -18.90
CA ARG A 150 -4.37 9.93 -20.13
C ARG A 150 -5.38 10.43 -21.18
N ALA A 151 -6.57 10.84 -20.78
CA ALA A 151 -7.56 11.43 -21.68
C ALA A 151 -7.04 12.73 -22.31
N GLN A 152 -6.47 13.63 -21.50
CA GLN A 152 -5.85 14.87 -22.01
C GLN A 152 -4.69 14.58 -22.98
N ASN A 153 -3.89 13.54 -22.71
CA ASN A 153 -2.84 13.11 -23.62
C ASN A 153 -3.42 12.59 -24.96
N CYS A 154 -4.50 11.82 -24.94
CA CYS A 154 -5.20 11.41 -26.16
C CYS A 154 -5.64 12.61 -26.99
N LEU A 155 -6.26 13.61 -26.37
CA LEU A 155 -6.64 14.86 -27.06
C LEU A 155 -5.40 15.58 -27.63
N THR A 156 -4.33 15.68 -26.84
CA THR A 156 -3.07 16.34 -27.25
C THR A 156 -2.41 15.66 -28.45
N VAL A 157 -2.33 14.33 -28.45
CA VAL A 157 -1.78 13.54 -29.57
C VAL A 157 -2.60 13.71 -30.84
N SER A 158 -3.91 13.96 -30.68
CA SER A 158 -4.84 14.26 -31.78
C SER A 158 -4.94 15.75 -32.11
N ASN A 159 -4.02 16.59 -31.66
CA ASN A 159 -4.03 18.05 -31.86
C ASN A 159 -5.29 18.78 -31.36
N ILE A 160 -6.09 18.16 -30.49
CA ILE A 160 -7.28 18.75 -29.89
C ILE A 160 -6.88 19.48 -28.61
N LYS A 161 -7.18 20.79 -28.55
CA LYS A 161 -6.69 21.74 -27.54
C LYS A 161 -7.79 22.24 -26.59
N LEU A 162 -8.62 21.31 -26.10
CA LEU A 162 -9.68 21.64 -25.14
C LEU A 162 -9.13 22.25 -23.84
N ASP A 163 -7.89 21.96 -23.47
CA ASP A 163 -7.18 22.50 -22.31
C ASP A 163 -6.84 23.99 -22.41
N ASP A 164 -6.77 24.56 -23.63
CA ASP A 164 -6.54 26.00 -23.83
C ASP A 164 -7.84 26.82 -23.77
N VAL A 165 -8.99 26.18 -24.05
CA VAL A 165 -10.29 26.86 -24.13
C VAL A 165 -11.19 26.59 -22.92
N PHE A 166 -11.00 25.48 -22.20
CA PHE A 166 -11.75 25.14 -21.00
C PHE A 166 -10.85 25.07 -19.77
N SER A 167 -11.29 25.71 -18.68
CA SER A 167 -10.63 25.59 -17.38
C SER A 167 -10.75 24.18 -16.77
N ASP A 168 -11.74 23.41 -17.20
CA ASP A 168 -11.92 21.99 -16.85
C ASP A 168 -12.31 21.21 -18.10
N VAL A 169 -11.36 20.41 -18.61
CA VAL A 169 -11.52 19.57 -19.81
C VAL A 169 -12.52 18.42 -19.57
N PHE A 170 -12.92 18.18 -18.33
CA PHE A 170 -13.92 17.18 -17.95
C PHE A 170 -15.23 17.81 -17.46
N GLY A 171 -15.36 19.13 -17.61
CA GLY A 171 -16.60 19.85 -17.30
C GLY A 171 -17.67 19.62 -18.36
N LYS A 172 -18.93 19.97 -18.04
CA LYS A 172 -20.11 19.66 -18.88
C LYS A 172 -19.94 19.94 -20.38
N SER A 173 -19.49 21.14 -20.75
CA SER A 173 -19.31 21.51 -22.17
C SER A 173 -18.17 20.75 -22.84
N ALA A 174 -17.02 20.61 -22.17
CA ALA A 174 -15.88 19.89 -22.72
C ALA A 174 -16.18 18.39 -22.89
N SER A 175 -16.88 17.78 -21.94
CA SER A 175 -17.33 16.38 -22.03
C SER A 175 -18.33 16.18 -23.17
N ALA A 176 -19.32 17.06 -23.33
CA ALA A 176 -20.27 16.97 -24.44
C ALA A 176 -19.59 17.12 -25.81
N ILE A 177 -18.63 18.03 -25.94
CA ILE A 177 -17.81 18.18 -27.15
C ILE A 177 -16.94 16.94 -27.38
N THR A 178 -16.38 16.35 -26.33
CA THR A 178 -15.59 15.11 -26.43
C THR A 178 -16.45 13.94 -26.91
N GLU A 179 -17.71 13.84 -26.48
CA GLU A 179 -18.66 12.85 -26.99
C GLU A 179 -18.93 13.05 -28.49
N GLN A 180 -19.08 14.29 -28.95
CA GLN A 180 -19.23 14.59 -30.37
C GLN A 180 -17.98 14.22 -31.17
N LEU A 181 -16.78 14.52 -30.66
CA LEU A 181 -15.51 14.09 -31.27
C LEU A 181 -15.41 12.57 -31.41
N LEU A 182 -15.95 11.82 -30.46
CA LEU A 182 -15.97 10.36 -30.51
C LEU A 182 -17.02 9.80 -31.47
N ALA A 183 -18.12 10.53 -31.71
CA ALA A 183 -19.16 10.19 -32.67
C ALA A 183 -18.81 10.62 -34.11
N HIS A 184 -18.07 11.70 -34.24
CA HIS A 184 -17.66 12.34 -35.50
C HIS A 184 -16.12 12.55 -35.50
N PRO A 185 -15.32 11.49 -35.72
CA PRO A 185 -13.86 11.56 -35.66
C PRO A 185 -13.22 12.55 -36.65
N ASP A 186 -13.93 12.86 -37.74
CA ASP A 186 -13.50 13.83 -38.76
C ASP A 186 -13.59 15.29 -38.27
N GLY A 187 -14.12 15.53 -37.06
CA GLY A 187 -14.20 16.86 -36.45
C GLY A 187 -15.26 17.79 -37.05
N ASP A 188 -16.02 17.32 -38.05
CA ASP A 188 -17.04 18.09 -38.77
C ASP A 188 -18.37 18.13 -38.00
N PHE A 189 -18.41 18.91 -36.93
CA PHE A 189 -19.63 19.22 -36.18
C PHE A 189 -19.55 20.64 -35.59
N ASP A 190 -20.72 21.27 -35.40
CA ASP A 190 -20.83 22.58 -34.76
C ASP A 190 -20.72 22.44 -33.23
N VAL A 191 -19.73 23.10 -32.62
CA VAL A 191 -19.54 23.10 -31.16
C VAL A 191 -20.54 24.00 -30.43
N ALA A 192 -21.15 24.98 -31.09
CA ALA A 192 -21.95 26.04 -30.45
C ALA A 192 -23.09 25.51 -29.55
N PRO A 193 -23.85 24.45 -29.93
CA PRO A 193 -24.92 23.90 -29.09
C PRO A 193 -24.44 23.34 -27.75
N PHE A 194 -23.17 22.95 -27.66
CA PHE A 194 -22.59 22.28 -26.47
C PHE A 194 -21.87 23.26 -25.54
N ILE A 195 -21.64 24.50 -25.99
CA ILE A 195 -20.96 25.54 -25.21
C ILE A 195 -21.96 26.21 -24.27
N HIS A 196 -21.71 26.11 -22.97
CA HIS A 196 -22.53 26.78 -21.97
C HIS A 196 -22.38 28.31 -22.08
N ARG A 197 -23.47 29.07 -21.89
CA ARG A 197 -23.51 30.55 -21.96
C ARG A 197 -22.50 31.32 -21.10
N ARG A 198 -21.90 30.66 -20.09
CA ARG A 198 -20.89 31.24 -19.19
C ARG A 198 -19.46 30.86 -19.57
N CYS A 199 -19.27 30.12 -20.66
CA CYS A 199 -17.96 29.83 -21.21
C CYS A 199 -17.29 31.15 -21.62
N LYS A 200 -16.02 31.32 -21.26
CA LYS A 200 -15.26 32.53 -21.59
C LYS A 200 -14.72 32.51 -23.02
N ALA A 201 -14.42 31.33 -23.55
CA ALA A 201 -13.97 31.18 -24.92
C ALA A 201 -15.14 31.41 -25.89
N SER A 202 -14.88 32.11 -27.00
CA SER A 202 -15.86 32.26 -28.08
C SER A 202 -16.10 30.91 -28.76
N PRO A 203 -17.29 30.68 -29.35
CA PRO A 203 -17.57 29.49 -30.14
C PRO A 203 -16.51 29.22 -31.22
N ASP A 204 -16.07 30.26 -31.94
CA ASP A 204 -15.02 30.13 -32.97
C ASP A 204 -13.69 29.61 -32.40
N LYS A 205 -13.29 30.08 -31.21
CA LYS A 205 -12.06 29.60 -30.57
C LYS A 205 -12.19 28.13 -30.16
N VAL A 206 -13.38 27.72 -29.69
CA VAL A 206 -13.63 26.32 -29.33
C VAL A 206 -13.69 25.44 -30.59
N GLN A 207 -14.27 25.91 -31.69
CA GLN A 207 -14.27 25.19 -32.97
C GLN A 207 -12.84 24.97 -33.47
N ALA A 208 -11.99 26.01 -33.41
CA ALA A 208 -10.57 25.87 -33.75
C ALA A 208 -9.81 24.92 -32.82
N ALA A 209 -10.24 24.76 -31.56
CA ALA A 209 -9.61 23.85 -30.61
C ALA A 209 -9.96 22.38 -30.85
N VAL A 210 -11.05 22.09 -31.57
CA VAL A 210 -11.46 20.71 -31.92
C VAL A 210 -11.05 20.29 -33.33
N ASP A 211 -10.55 21.23 -34.14
CA ASP A 211 -9.97 21.00 -35.47
C ASP A 211 -8.62 20.25 -35.33
N GLY A 212 -8.71 18.93 -35.18
CA GLY A 212 -7.60 18.04 -34.92
C GLY A 212 -7.65 16.76 -35.74
N LEU A 213 -6.68 15.88 -35.48
CA LEU A 213 -6.49 14.62 -36.21
C LEU A 213 -6.75 13.43 -35.27
N MET A 214 -8.02 13.14 -35.02
CA MET A 214 -8.42 11.98 -34.21
C MET A 214 -8.41 10.70 -35.06
N CYS A 215 -7.42 9.82 -34.82
CA CYS A 215 -7.43 8.50 -35.44
C CYS A 215 -8.33 7.51 -34.65
N SER A 216 -8.70 6.40 -35.28
CA SER A 216 -9.57 5.39 -34.69
C SER A 216 -8.98 4.79 -33.40
N GLU A 217 -7.67 4.60 -33.34
CA GLU A 217 -6.99 4.05 -32.16
C GLU A 217 -7.03 5.01 -30.97
N GLN A 218 -6.85 6.32 -31.20
CA GLN A 218 -6.96 7.31 -30.12
C GLN A 218 -8.41 7.47 -29.66
N ALA A 219 -9.38 7.44 -30.58
CA ALA A 219 -10.79 7.48 -30.23
C ALA A 219 -11.20 6.27 -29.37
N GLU A 220 -10.77 5.06 -29.75
CA GLU A 220 -11.07 3.85 -28.97
C GLU A 220 -10.40 3.87 -27.60
N LYS A 221 -9.13 4.28 -27.54
CA LYS A 221 -8.44 4.46 -26.27
C LYS A 221 -9.14 5.48 -25.37
N LEU A 222 -9.62 6.60 -25.93
CA LEU A 222 -10.35 7.62 -25.18
C LEU A 222 -11.68 7.08 -24.64
N LYS A 223 -12.42 6.27 -25.41
CA LYS A 223 -13.64 5.58 -24.93
C LYS A 223 -13.37 4.66 -23.74
N ILE A 224 -12.29 3.87 -23.78
CA ILE A 224 -11.88 3.00 -22.66
C ILE A 224 -11.56 3.85 -21.42
N ILE A 225 -10.84 4.96 -21.60
CA ILE A 225 -10.49 5.86 -20.49
C ILE A 225 -11.76 6.47 -19.86
N HIS A 226 -12.72 6.93 -20.67
CA HIS A 226 -14.00 7.43 -20.18
C HIS A 226 -14.76 6.38 -19.36
N SER A 227 -14.86 5.16 -19.87
CA SER A 227 -15.50 4.04 -19.16
C SER A 227 -14.82 3.75 -17.80
N HIS A 228 -13.49 3.81 -17.74
CA HIS A 228 -12.76 3.70 -16.48
C HIS A 228 -13.05 4.86 -15.52
N MET A 229 -13.11 6.09 -16.03
CA MET A 229 -13.41 7.27 -15.22
C MET A 229 -14.82 7.21 -14.61
N ASP A 230 -15.81 6.72 -15.34
CA ASP A 230 -17.19 6.57 -14.85
C ASP A 230 -17.34 5.44 -13.81
N SER A 231 -16.40 4.50 -13.81
CA SER A 231 -16.40 3.33 -12.92
C SER A 231 -15.58 3.51 -11.62
N LEU A 232 -14.86 4.63 -11.47
CA LEU A 232 -13.95 4.92 -10.34
C LEU A 232 -14.59 5.84 -9.29
#